data_AF-A0A8H9H6Y4-F1
#
_entry.id   AF-A0A8H9H6Y4-F1
#
_cell.length_a   1.000
_cell.length_b   1.000
_cell.length_c   1.000
_cell.angle_alpha   90.00
_cell.angle_beta   90.00
_cell.angle_gamma   90.00
#
_symmetry.space_group_name_H-M   'P 1'
#
loop_
_entity.id
_entity.type
_entity.pdbx_description
1 polymer ?
#
loop_
_entity_poly.entity_id
_entity_poly.type
_entity_poly.pdbx_seq_one_letter_code
_entity_poly.pdbx_strand_id
1 'polypeptide(L)'
;MKTPSETATTRPTKIGQPFARWSLRKLVAYLWKAPGRVIRIGREALRGLLARRGITFQRAKTWKESPDPDREAKLDRIEEVLDRFPDRVFAFDGFGPLGSVPPRARAGPPRSAPTDCPPPTTAPTACATSTAAT
;
A
#
# COMPACT_ATOMS: atom_id res chain seq x y z
N MET A 1 -20.44 14.90 9.54
CA MET A 1 -19.57 13.85 10.13
C MET A 1 -18.90 13.12 8.96
N LYS A 2 -17.56 13.09 8.88
CA LYS A 2 -16.84 12.48 7.75
C LYS A 2 -17.05 10.96 7.70
N THR A 3 -17.15 10.38 6.51
CA THR A 3 -17.29 8.93 6.37
C THR A 3 -15.99 8.21 6.75
N PRO A 4 -16.02 6.92 7.17
CA PRO A 4 -14.81 6.19 7.56
C PRO A 4 -13.73 6.14 6.47
N SER A 5 -14.08 6.27 5.18
CA SER A 5 -13.08 6.39 4.11
C SER A 5 -12.50 7.80 3.99
N GLU A 6 -13.32 8.85 4.11
CA GLU A 6 -12.82 10.24 4.12
C GLU A 6 -11.84 10.46 5.27
N THR A 7 -12.13 9.89 6.44
CA THR A 7 -11.22 9.91 7.58
C THR A 7 -9.93 9.15 7.29
N ALA A 8 -9.99 8.03 6.56
CA ALA A 8 -8.82 7.25 6.19
C ALA A 8 -7.88 7.97 5.21
N THR A 9 -8.42 8.84 4.35
CA THR A 9 -7.64 9.63 3.38
C THR A 9 -7.13 10.95 3.98
N THR A 10 -7.80 11.49 4.99
CA THR A 10 -7.38 12.73 5.65
C THR A 10 -6.08 12.53 6.44
N ARG A 11 -5.15 13.48 6.46
CA ARG A 11 -3.94 13.39 7.30
C ARG A 11 -4.31 13.35 8.80
N PRO A 12 -3.76 12.41 9.61
CA PRO A 12 -4.11 12.35 11.03
C PRO A 12 -3.66 13.57 11.83
N THR A 13 -2.55 14.21 11.46
CA THR A 13 -2.06 15.45 12.07
C THR A 13 -3.08 16.58 11.97
N LYS A 14 -3.82 16.68 10.85
CA LYS A 14 -4.92 17.66 10.69
C LYS A 14 -6.07 17.46 11.66
N ILE A 15 -6.21 16.25 12.20
CA ILE A 15 -7.27 15.88 13.15
C ILE A 15 -6.70 15.76 14.57
N GLY A 16 -5.55 16.38 14.83
CA GLY A 16 -4.93 16.44 16.16
C GLY A 16 -4.35 15.11 16.65
N GLN A 17 -4.10 14.14 15.76
CA GLN A 17 -3.49 12.88 16.16
C GLN A 17 -1.96 12.96 16.16
N PRO A 18 -1.26 12.38 17.16
CA PRO A 18 0.19 12.48 17.33
C PRO A 18 0.97 11.55 16.38
N PHE A 19 0.43 11.25 15.20
CA PHE A 19 1.05 10.36 14.23
C PHE A 19 0.86 10.86 12.80
N ALA A 20 1.88 10.72 11.97
CA ALA A 20 1.84 11.23 10.59
C ALA A 20 0.95 10.43 9.63
N ARG A 21 0.59 9.18 9.98
CA ARG A 21 -0.08 8.25 9.04
C ARG A 21 -1.06 7.30 9.71
N TRP A 22 -2.16 7.00 9.01
CA TRP A 22 -3.12 6.00 9.45
C TRP A 22 -2.55 4.58 9.41
N SER A 23 -2.91 3.82 10.43
CA SER A 23 -2.92 2.36 10.37
C SER A 23 -4.34 1.90 10.64
N LEU A 24 -4.70 0.70 10.18
CA LEU A 24 -6.04 0.16 10.39
C LEU A 24 -6.42 0.13 11.89
N ARG A 25 -5.47 -0.17 12.77
CA ARG A 25 -5.68 -0.15 14.23
C ARG A 25 -5.95 1.26 14.75
N LYS A 26 -5.17 2.25 14.32
CA LYS A 26 -5.32 3.66 14.71
C LYS A 26 -6.64 4.24 14.22
N LEU A 27 -7.04 3.88 12.99
CA LEU A 27 -8.30 4.31 12.41
C LEU A 27 -9.52 3.77 13.18
N VAL A 28 -9.52 2.49 13.56
CA VAL A 28 -10.57 1.91 14.42
C VAL A 28 -10.63 2.63 15.77
N ALA A 29 -9.47 2.82 16.43
CA ALA A 29 -9.42 3.49 17.73
C ALA A 29 -9.94 4.94 17.67
N TYR A 30 -9.67 5.65 16.57
CA TYR A 30 -10.21 6.99 16.34
C TYR A 30 -11.73 6.97 16.13
N LEU A 31 -12.23 6.06 15.28
CA LEU A 31 -13.67 5.92 15.01
C LEU A 31 -14.48 5.51 16.25
N TRP A 32 -13.87 4.79 17.20
CA TRP A 32 -14.51 4.45 18.48
C TRP A 32 -14.63 5.63 19.44
N LYS A 33 -13.68 6.57 19.41
CA LYS A 33 -13.66 7.75 20.29
C LYS A 33 -14.44 8.94 19.71
N ALA A 34 -14.84 8.88 18.44
CA ALA A 34 -15.54 9.97 17.78
C ALA A 34 -16.96 10.17 18.36
N PRO A 35 -17.29 11.37 18.91
CA PRO A 35 -18.61 11.65 19.44
C PRO A 35 -19.63 11.78 18.30
N GLY A 36 -20.72 11.00 18.36
CA GLY A 36 -21.85 11.13 17.42
C GLY A 36 -22.32 9.82 16.77
N ARG A 37 -21.48 8.79 16.68
CA ARG A 37 -21.91 7.42 16.37
C ARG A 37 -20.79 6.45 16.73
N VAL A 38 -21.01 5.59 17.73
CA VAL A 38 -20.10 4.48 18.02
C VAL A 38 -20.24 3.49 16.86
N ILE A 39 -19.45 3.71 15.81
CA ILE A 39 -19.37 2.79 14.70
C ILE A 39 -18.62 1.56 15.23
N ARG A 40 -19.37 0.53 15.66
CA ARG A 40 -18.84 -0.78 16.06
C ARG A 40 -18.38 -1.57 14.83
N ILE A 41 -17.54 -0.97 14.00
CA ILE A 41 -16.91 -1.64 12.87
C ILE A 41 -15.67 -2.34 13.40
N GLY A 42 -15.68 -3.67 13.29
CA GLY A 42 -14.50 -4.49 13.54
C GLY A 42 -13.41 -4.21 12.49
N ARG A 43 -12.17 -4.56 12.84
CA ARG A 43 -11.00 -4.36 11.98
C ARG A 43 -11.17 -4.96 10.57
N GLU A 44 -11.83 -6.11 10.48
CA GLU A 44 -12.08 -6.79 9.21
C GLU A 44 -13.14 -6.11 8.35
N ALA A 45 -14.23 -5.68 8.98
CA ALA A 45 -15.28 -4.91 8.31
C ALA A 45 -14.73 -3.58 7.76
N LEU A 46 -13.84 -2.92 8.49
CA LEU A 46 -13.14 -1.73 8.00
C LEU A 46 -12.20 -2.05 6.84
N ARG A 47 -11.46 -3.16 6.91
CA ARG A 47 -10.60 -3.60 5.80
C ARG A 47 -11.41 -3.86 4.54
N GLY A 48 -12.51 -4.58 4.63
CA GLY A 48 -13.40 -4.86 3.50
C GLY A 48 -14.01 -3.58 2.93
N LEU A 49 -14.43 -2.64 3.78
CA LEU A 49 -14.97 -1.35 3.34
C LEU A 49 -13.92 -0.51 2.59
N LEU A 50 -12.69 -0.45 3.10
CA LEU A 50 -11.60 0.30 2.47
C LEU A 50 -11.16 -0.37 1.17
N ALA A 51 -11.08 -1.71 1.13
CA ALA A 51 -10.75 -2.46 -0.07
C ALA A 51 -11.77 -2.24 -1.19
N ARG A 52 -13.08 -2.23 -0.87
CA ARG A 52 -14.14 -1.89 -1.84
C ARG A 52 -14.02 -0.47 -2.39
N ARG A 53 -13.44 0.45 -1.62
CA ARG A 53 -13.17 1.84 -2.03
C ARG A 53 -11.78 2.03 -2.66
N GLY A 54 -11.04 0.95 -2.92
CA GLY A 54 -9.68 1.00 -3.50
C GLY A 54 -8.60 1.53 -2.56
N ILE A 55 -8.89 1.72 -1.27
CA ILE A 55 -7.94 2.28 -0.31
C ILE A 55 -7.09 1.14 0.27
N THR A 56 -5.81 1.12 -0.09
CA THR A 56 -4.84 0.16 0.43
C THR A 56 -3.76 0.85 1.26
N PHE A 57 -3.47 0.30 2.45
CA PHE A 57 -2.39 0.82 3.31
C PHE A 57 -1.07 0.15 2.95
N GLN A 58 -0.21 0.87 2.22
CA GLN A 58 1.13 0.37 1.92
C GLN A 58 2.09 0.56 3.11
N ARG A 59 3.03 -0.38 3.27
CA ARG A 59 4.15 -0.21 4.19
C ARG A 59 5.06 0.86 3.61
N ALA A 60 5.35 1.91 4.37
CA ALA A 60 6.30 2.89 3.87
C ALA A 60 7.73 2.42 4.12
N LYS A 61 8.62 2.80 3.20
CA LYS A 61 10.04 2.88 3.45
C LYS A 61 10.27 3.97 4.51
N THR A 62 11.22 3.78 5.42
CA THR A 62 11.51 4.67 6.55
C THR A 62 11.38 6.15 6.19
N TRP A 63 10.60 6.91 6.96
CA TRP A 63 10.36 8.33 6.72
C TRP A 63 11.45 9.17 7.41
N LYS A 64 11.94 10.20 6.73
CA LYS A 64 12.63 11.32 7.36
C LYS A 64 11.60 12.42 7.59
N GLU A 65 11.48 12.90 8.82
CA GLU A 65 10.73 14.12 9.10
C GLU A 65 11.54 15.33 8.66
N SER A 66 10.87 16.30 8.04
CA SER A 66 11.50 17.57 7.68
C SER A 66 11.49 18.49 8.91
N PRO A 67 12.63 19.08 9.31
CA PRO A 67 12.72 20.06 10.41
C PRO A 67 12.18 21.45 10.03
N ASP A 68 11.59 21.59 8.84
CA ASP A 68 11.06 22.84 8.30
C ASP A 68 9.83 23.34 9.08
N PRO A 69 9.85 24.58 9.62
CA PRO A 69 8.71 25.15 10.34
C PRO A 69 7.46 25.31 9.45
N ASP A 70 7.63 25.51 8.14
CA ASP A 70 6.52 25.68 7.19
C ASP A 70 6.09 24.37 6.52
N ARG A 71 6.57 23.23 7.04
CA ARG A 71 6.25 21.89 6.50
C ARG A 71 4.76 21.67 6.31
N GLU A 72 3.93 22.05 7.29
CA GLU A 72 2.48 21.81 7.19
C GLU A 72 1.84 22.72 6.14
N ALA A 73 2.28 23.99 6.03
CA ALA A 73 1.82 24.91 4.99
C ALA A 73 2.17 24.39 3.58
N LYS A 74 3.36 23.78 3.40
CA LYS A 74 3.75 23.14 2.13
C LYS A 74 2.88 21.93 1.82
N LEU A 75 2.62 21.09 2.82
CA LEU A 75 1.75 19.93 2.67
C LEU A 75 0.30 20.33 2.37
N ASP A 76 -0.20 21.43 2.92
CA ASP A 76 -1.49 22.02 2.60
C ASP A 76 -1.55 22.52 1.17
N ARG A 77 -0.50 23.19 0.70
CA ARG A 77 -0.41 23.65 -0.69
C ARG A 77 -0.44 22.49 -1.68
N ILE A 78 0.24 21.38 -1.37
CA ILE A 78 0.23 20.17 -2.21
C ILE A 78 -1.19 19.60 -2.29
N GLU A 79 -1.90 19.49 -1.16
CA GLU A 79 -3.29 19.01 -1.15
C GLU A 79 -4.22 19.93 -1.94
N GLU A 80 -4.09 21.26 -1.80
CA GLU A 80 -4.87 22.21 -2.61
C GLU A 80 -4.65 22.02 -4.12
N VAL A 81 -3.40 21.79 -4.52
CA VAL A 81 -3.05 21.58 -5.93
C VAL A 81 -3.59 20.24 -6.44
N LEU A 82 -3.52 19.17 -5.63
CA LEU A 82 -4.09 17.87 -5.96
C LEU A 82 -5.62 17.93 -6.11
N ASP A 83 -6.30 18.66 -5.22
CA ASP A 83 -7.75 18.83 -5.28
C ASP A 83 -8.18 19.69 -6.48
N ARG A 84 -7.41 20.75 -6.80
CA ARG A 84 -7.73 21.64 -7.93
C ARG A 84 -7.37 21.04 -9.28
N PHE A 85 -6.33 20.20 -9.34
CA PHE A 85 -5.82 19.64 -10.59
C PHE A 85 -5.60 18.13 -10.47
N PRO A 86 -6.68 17.33 -10.50
CA PRO A 86 -6.61 15.88 -10.29
C PRO A 86 -5.79 15.13 -11.35
N ASP A 87 -5.67 15.69 -12.56
CA ASP A 87 -4.92 15.09 -13.67
C ASP A 87 -3.42 15.40 -13.65
N ARG A 88 -2.95 16.20 -12.67
CA ARG A 88 -1.53 16.58 -12.56
C ARG A 88 -0.78 15.60 -11.66
N VAL A 89 0.42 15.24 -12.08
CA VAL A 89 1.30 14.29 -11.35
C VAL A 89 2.42 15.04 -10.64
N PHE A 90 2.61 14.75 -9.35
CA PHE A 90 3.81 15.15 -8.63
C PHE A 90 4.88 14.06 -8.72
N ALA A 91 6.09 14.45 -9.11
CA ALA A 91 7.28 13.59 -9.06
C ALA A 91 8.15 13.99 -7.87
N PHE A 92 8.60 13.00 -7.09
CA PHE A 92 9.57 13.18 -6.01
C PHE A 92 10.82 12.36 -6.32
N ASP A 93 11.96 13.01 -6.52
CA ASP A 93 13.25 12.41 -6.86
C ASP A 93 14.15 12.28 -5.61
N GLY A 94 13.93 11.23 -4.82
CA GLY A 94 14.74 10.97 -3.62
C GLY A 94 16.15 10.44 -3.87
N PHE A 95 16.73 10.60 -5.07
CA PHE A 95 17.94 9.89 -5.48
C PHE A 95 19.21 10.77 -5.44
N GLY A 96 19.97 10.69 -4.34
CA GLY A 96 21.36 11.18 -4.27
C GLY A 96 22.38 10.15 -4.82
N PRO A 97 23.66 10.52 -5.03
CA PRO A 97 24.60 9.75 -5.84
C PRO A 97 24.69 8.26 -5.43
N LEU A 98 24.51 7.39 -6.43
CA LEU A 98 24.28 5.95 -6.36
C LEU A 98 25.46 5.13 -5.81
N GLY A 99 25.34 4.67 -4.57
CA GLY A 99 25.88 3.37 -4.15
C GLY A 99 24.70 2.39 -4.04
N SER A 100 24.41 1.63 -5.10
CA SER A 100 23.21 0.77 -5.15
C SER A 100 23.37 -0.47 -4.26
N VAL A 101 23.04 -0.35 -2.98
CA VAL A 101 22.82 -1.52 -2.14
C VAL A 101 21.48 -2.15 -2.55
N PRO A 102 21.46 -3.43 -3.01
CA PRO A 102 20.22 -4.07 -3.38
C PRO A 102 19.28 -4.13 -2.16
N PRO A 103 18.00 -3.73 -2.29
CA PRO A 103 17.06 -3.84 -1.19
C PRO A 103 16.87 -5.32 -0.83
N ARG A 104 16.78 -5.63 0.47
CA ARG A 104 16.42 -6.98 0.94
C ARG A 104 15.12 -7.41 0.26
N ALA A 105 15.15 -8.56 -0.42
CA ALA A 105 14.00 -9.10 -1.11
C ALA A 105 12.84 -9.36 -0.13
N ARG A 106 11.61 -9.05 -0.55
CA ARG A 106 10.39 -9.40 0.17
C ARG A 106 9.57 -10.29 -0.76
N ALA A 107 9.32 -11.53 -0.37
CA ALA A 107 8.41 -12.40 -1.11
C ALA A 107 7.02 -11.77 -1.12
N GLY A 108 6.38 -11.76 -2.30
CA GLY A 108 4.97 -11.41 -2.43
C GLY A 108 4.11 -12.38 -1.61
N PRO A 109 2.86 -12.02 -1.29
CA PRO A 109 1.93 -12.98 -0.72
C PRO A 109 1.84 -14.20 -1.65
N PRO A 110 1.85 -15.44 -1.12
CA PRO A 110 1.61 -16.60 -1.96
C PRO A 110 0.26 -16.40 -2.64
N ARG A 111 0.27 -16.39 -3.98
CA ARG A 111 -0.96 -16.51 -4.75
C ARG A 111 -1.48 -17.91 -4.42
N SER A 112 -2.72 -18.03 -3.95
CA SER A 112 -3.37 -19.34 -3.86
C SER A 112 -3.24 -19.98 -5.24
N ALA A 113 -2.60 -21.14 -5.28
CA ALA A 113 -2.36 -21.84 -6.53
C ALA A 113 -3.69 -22.06 -7.26
N PRO A 114 -3.77 -21.88 -8.59
CA PRO A 114 -4.87 -22.46 -9.34
C PRO A 114 -4.79 -23.98 -9.17
N THR A 115 -5.85 -24.57 -8.65
CA THR A 115 -5.92 -26.00 -8.26
C THR A 115 -5.95 -26.97 -9.44
N ASP A 116 -5.95 -26.52 -10.70
CA ASP A 116 -5.99 -27.43 -11.85
C ASP A 116 -4.72 -27.39 -12.69
N CYS A 117 -3.73 -28.17 -12.29
CA CYS A 117 -2.80 -28.80 -13.23
C CYS A 117 -2.80 -30.30 -12.94
N PRO A 118 -3.27 -31.17 -13.86
CA PRO A 118 -3.08 -32.60 -13.69
C PRO A 118 -1.57 -32.92 -13.69
N PRO A 119 -1.12 -33.94 -12.93
CA PRO A 119 0.29 -34.29 -12.88
C PRO A 119 0.77 -34.72 -14.28
N PRO A 120 2.01 -34.39 -14.67
CA PRO A 120 2.56 -34.88 -15.93
C PRO A 120 2.65 -36.41 -15.86
N THR A 121 1.96 -37.09 -16.78
CA THR A 121 2.11 -38.53 -17.01
C THR A 121 3.56 -38.84 -17.34
N THR A 122 4.23 -39.53 -16.43
CA THR A 122 5.51 -40.18 -16.70
C THR A 122 5.27 -41.42 -17.55
N ALA A 123 5.83 -41.45 -18.77
CA ALA A 123 6.05 -42.66 -19.56
C ALA A 123 7.18 -42.38 -20.59
N PRO A 124 7.90 -43.40 -21.10
CA PRO A 124 9.26 -43.65 -20.67
C PRO A 124 10.32 -43.34 -21.73
N THR A 125 11.57 -43.34 -21.26
CA THR A 125 12.84 -43.45 -21.98
C THR A 125 12.78 -44.24 -23.29
N ALA A 126 13.29 -43.65 -24.37
CA ALA A 126 13.90 -44.41 -25.45
C ALA A 126 15.14 -43.69 -25.98
N CYS A 127 16.26 -44.41 -25.90
CA CYS A 127 17.55 -44.12 -26.49
C CYS A 127 17.47 -44.36 -28.01
N ALA A 128 18.06 -43.51 -28.84
CA ALA A 128 18.47 -43.91 -30.18
C ALA A 128 19.70 -43.10 -30.65
N THR A 129 20.75 -43.88 -30.85
CA THR A 129 22.09 -43.59 -31.33
C THR A 129 22.10 -42.99 -32.73
N SER A 130 22.99 -42.01 -32.93
CA SER A 130 23.41 -41.50 -34.24
C SER A 130 24.04 -42.61 -35.09
N THR A 131 23.66 -42.74 -36.36
CA THR A 131 24.45 -43.44 -37.38
C THR A 131 24.28 -42.72 -38.71
N ALA A 132 25.42 -42.48 -39.37
CA ALA A 132 25.58 -41.79 -40.64
C ALA A 132 25.54 -42.76 -41.85
N ALA A 133 25.27 -42.20 -43.03
CA ALA A 133 25.62 -42.59 -44.42
C ALA A 133 24.44 -42.22 -45.35
N THR A 134 24.61 -41.65 -46.54
CA THR A 134 25.75 -41.53 -47.46
C THR A 134 25.77 -40.14 -48.09
#